data_AF-A0A2S3QSS2-F1
#
_entry.id   AF-A0A2S3QSS2-F1
#
_cell.length_a   1.000
_cell.length_b   1.000
_cell.length_c   1.000
_cell.angle_alpha   90.00
_cell.angle_beta   90.00
_cell.angle_gamma   90.00
#
_symmetry.space_group_name_H-M   'P 1'
#
loop_
_entity.id
_entity.type
_entity.pdbx_description
1 polymer ?
#
loop_
_entity_poly.entity_id
_entity_poly.type
_entity_poly.pdbx_seq_one_letter_code
_entity_poly.pdbx_strand_id
1 'polypeptide(L)'
;MKSVILTLAMLFAVTSNTQASSNIREICENAYYATGYTKLHQYNLIVNWARISDHALVDLENIIYSDYFKVLAEKDLGNNKSKYTLKENGKLNSYQYEAALSELAKITGNKASCVYDL
;
A
#
# COMPACT_ATOMS: atom_id res chain seq x y z
N MET A 1 36.13 36.92 34.30
CA MET A 1 35.95 35.46 34.16
C MET A 1 34.88 34.99 35.11
N LYS A 2 33.73 34.56 34.58
CA LYS A 2 32.72 33.66 35.20
C LYS A 2 31.71 33.39 34.09
N SER A 3 32.02 32.39 33.27
CA SER A 3 31.18 31.97 32.15
C SER A 3 29.95 31.28 32.68
N VAL A 4 28.78 31.78 32.32
CA VAL A 4 27.49 31.14 32.56
C VAL A 4 27.32 30.05 31.50
N ILE A 5 27.04 28.85 31.99
CA ILE A 5 26.69 27.66 31.22
C ILE A 5 25.34 27.91 30.53
N LEU A 6 25.27 27.71 29.21
CA LEU A 6 23.99 27.47 28.53
C LEU A 6 24.15 26.26 27.59
N THR A 7 23.83 25.11 28.14
CA THR A 7 23.53 23.87 27.43
C THR A 7 22.21 24.06 26.68
N LEU A 8 22.26 24.22 25.35
CA LEU A 8 21.07 24.15 24.51
C LEU A 8 20.87 22.68 24.09
N ALA A 9 20.13 21.94 24.91
CA ALA A 9 19.61 20.64 24.55
C ALA A 9 18.51 20.83 23.50
N MET A 10 18.81 20.51 22.23
CA MET A 10 17.79 20.38 21.20
C MET A 10 16.99 19.11 21.50
N LEU A 11 15.89 19.28 22.24
CA LEU A 11 14.84 18.27 22.35
C LEU A 11 14.20 18.10 20.97
N PHE A 12 14.59 17.06 20.24
CA PHE A 12 13.72 16.47 19.23
C PHE A 12 12.60 15.73 19.97
N ALA A 13 11.57 16.48 20.37
CA ALA A 13 10.31 15.90 20.79
C ALA A 13 9.60 15.33 19.55
N VAL A 14 9.95 14.10 19.18
CA VAL A 14 9.13 13.31 18.26
C VAL A 14 7.94 12.81 19.08
N THR A 15 6.91 13.62 19.22
CA THR A 15 5.62 13.16 19.78
C THR A 15 4.91 12.34 18.72
N SER A 16 5.36 11.11 18.48
CA SER A 16 4.65 10.13 17.66
C SER A 16 3.50 9.52 18.46
N ASN A 17 2.45 10.34 18.71
CA ASN A 17 1.17 9.89 19.23
C ASN A 17 0.08 10.01 18.14
N THR A 18 0.36 9.44 16.98
CA THR A 18 -0.68 9.04 16.04
C THR A 18 -0.44 7.57 15.72
N GLN A 19 -1.17 6.67 16.39
CA GLN A 19 -1.60 5.44 15.74
C GLN A 19 -2.62 5.83 14.65
N ALA A 20 -2.16 6.58 13.65
CA ALA A 20 -2.82 6.58 12.37
C ALA A 20 -2.55 5.19 11.83
N SER A 21 -3.60 4.38 11.72
CA SER A 21 -3.60 3.27 10.77
C SER A 21 -3.37 3.89 9.40
N SER A 22 -2.12 4.22 9.07
CA SER A 22 -1.79 4.78 7.76
C SER A 22 -2.15 3.71 6.75
N ASN A 23 -3.06 4.07 5.86
CA ASN A 23 -3.49 3.16 4.83
C ASN A 23 -2.29 2.87 3.91
N ILE A 24 -2.31 1.71 3.25
CA ILE A 24 -1.16 1.29 2.43
C ILE A 24 -0.81 2.30 1.34
N ARG A 25 -1.81 3.01 0.82
CA ARG A 25 -1.63 4.07 -0.18
C ARG A 25 -0.76 5.20 0.37
N GLU A 26 -1.10 5.75 1.52
CA GLU A 26 -0.35 6.79 2.23
C GLU A 26 1.06 6.31 2.60
N ILE A 27 1.20 5.06 3.06
CA ILE A 27 2.51 4.45 3.36
C ILE A 27 3.41 4.48 2.11
N CYS A 28 2.88 4.05 0.96
CA CYS A 28 3.66 3.99 -0.28
C CYS A 28 3.95 5.39 -0.86
N GLU A 29 3.00 6.33 -0.76
CA GLU A 29 3.21 7.73 -1.16
C GLU A 29 4.30 8.39 -0.31
N ASN A 30 4.22 8.26 1.02
CA ASN A 30 5.23 8.81 1.92
C ASN A 30 6.61 8.19 1.65
N ALA A 31 6.66 6.87 1.40
CA ALA A 31 7.91 6.21 1.05
C ALA A 31 8.49 6.70 -0.28
N TYR A 32 7.66 6.96 -1.29
CA TYR A 32 8.09 7.56 -2.56
C TYR A 32 8.71 8.94 -2.35
N TYR A 33 8.01 9.84 -1.64
CA TYR A 33 8.50 11.20 -1.42
C TYR A 33 9.72 11.25 -0.49
N ALA A 34 9.85 10.31 0.45
CA ALA A 34 10.98 10.27 1.38
C ALA A 34 12.25 9.63 0.77
N THR A 35 12.10 8.62 -0.09
CA THR A 35 13.23 7.78 -0.51
C THR A 35 13.47 7.72 -2.02
N GLY A 36 12.44 7.92 -2.84
CA GLY A 36 12.49 7.72 -4.29
C GLY A 36 12.56 6.26 -4.75
N TYR A 37 12.65 5.27 -3.86
CA TYR A 37 12.78 3.85 -4.21
C TYR A 37 11.45 3.09 -4.31
N THR A 38 10.33 3.77 -4.15
CA THR A 38 8.99 3.18 -4.26
C THR A 38 8.32 3.69 -5.53
N LYS A 39 7.64 2.84 -6.29
CA LYS A 39 6.81 3.30 -7.42
C LYS A 39 5.53 3.95 -6.90
N LEU A 40 5.33 5.22 -7.23
CA LEU A 40 4.14 5.97 -6.84
C LEU A 40 2.85 5.31 -7.38
N HIS A 41 1.88 5.13 -6.48
CA HIS A 41 0.54 4.56 -6.75
C HIS A 41 0.56 3.18 -7.42
N GLN A 42 1.60 2.39 -7.10
CA GLN A 42 1.72 1.02 -7.55
C GLN A 42 1.83 0.07 -6.37
N TYR A 43 1.15 -1.06 -6.48
CA TYR A 43 0.99 -2.02 -5.39
C TYR A 43 1.22 -3.45 -5.86
N ASN A 44 1.85 -4.25 -5.00
CA ASN A 44 1.92 -5.69 -5.13
C ASN A 44 0.81 -6.32 -4.30
N LEU A 45 0.00 -7.17 -4.93
CA LEU A 45 -1.05 -7.97 -4.28
C LEU A 45 -0.75 -9.45 -4.49
N ILE A 46 -0.87 -10.27 -3.44
CA ILE A 46 -0.78 -11.72 -3.54
C ILE A 46 -2.18 -12.30 -3.31
N VAL A 47 -2.69 -13.00 -4.31
CA VAL A 47 -3.96 -13.73 -4.24
C VAL A 47 -3.65 -15.20 -3.97
N ASN A 48 -4.33 -15.80 -3.00
CA ASN A 48 -4.34 -17.25 -2.82
C ASN A 48 -5.71 -17.80 -3.23
N TRP A 49 -5.78 -18.33 -4.45
CA TRP A 49 -7.01 -18.81 -5.10
C TRP A 49 -7.72 -19.90 -4.29
N ALA A 50 -6.98 -20.71 -3.54
CA ALA A 50 -7.57 -21.76 -2.71
C ALA A 50 -8.41 -21.20 -1.54
N ARG A 51 -8.34 -19.90 -1.26
CA ARG A 51 -9.08 -19.24 -0.17
C ARG A 51 -10.22 -18.33 -0.67
N ILE A 52 -10.38 -18.21 -1.98
CA ILE A 52 -11.38 -17.33 -2.59
C ILE A 52 -12.63 -18.14 -2.87
N SER A 53 -13.78 -17.68 -2.38
CA SER A 53 -15.09 -18.25 -2.75
C SER A 53 -15.55 -17.72 -4.10
N ASP A 54 -16.46 -18.42 -4.78
CA ASP A 54 -16.98 -17.98 -6.09
C ASP A 54 -17.59 -16.57 -6.05
N HIS A 55 -18.26 -16.21 -4.94
CA HIS A 55 -18.82 -14.87 -4.77
C HIS A 55 -17.70 -13.81 -4.63
N ALA A 56 -16.67 -14.11 -3.84
CA ALA A 56 -15.53 -13.21 -3.65
C ALA A 56 -14.63 -13.11 -4.90
N LEU A 57 -14.66 -14.12 -5.79
CA LEU A 57 -13.95 -14.10 -7.06
C LEU A 57 -14.49 -12.99 -7.98
N VAL A 58 -15.81 -12.86 -8.10
CA VAL A 58 -16.43 -11.81 -8.92
C VAL A 58 -16.05 -10.43 -8.41
N ASP A 59 -16.08 -10.22 -7.09
CA ASP A 59 -15.68 -8.95 -6.48
C ASP A 59 -14.19 -8.66 -6.70
N LEU A 60 -13.33 -9.67 -6.55
CA LEU A 60 -11.90 -9.57 -6.82
C LEU A 60 -11.64 -9.15 -8.27
N GLU A 61 -12.29 -9.81 -9.22
CA GLU A 61 -12.12 -9.56 -10.64
C GLU A 61 -12.61 -8.17 -11.03
N ASN A 62 -13.75 -7.72 -10.48
CA ASN A 62 -14.23 -6.35 -10.68
C ASN A 62 -13.23 -5.33 -10.14
N ILE A 63 -12.66 -5.56 -8.96
CA ILE A 63 -11.69 -4.61 -8.40
C ILE A 63 -10.40 -4.58 -9.22
N ILE A 64 -9.85 -5.74 -9.58
CA ILE A 64 -8.56 -5.85 -10.28
C ILE A 64 -8.67 -5.45 -11.76
N TYR A 65 -9.74 -5.84 -12.45
CA TYR A 65 -9.84 -5.78 -13.91
C TYR A 65 -10.86 -4.80 -14.47
N SER A 66 -11.89 -4.38 -13.72
CA SER A 66 -12.95 -3.55 -14.29
C SER A 66 -12.64 -2.05 -14.20
N ASP A 67 -12.39 -1.50 -13.00
CA ASP A 67 -12.51 -0.03 -12.84
C ASP A 67 -11.57 0.68 -11.87
N TYR A 68 -10.82 -0.03 -11.02
CA TYR A 68 -9.96 0.62 -10.03
C TYR A 68 -8.50 0.63 -10.48
N PHE A 69 -7.97 -0.53 -10.84
CA PHE A 69 -6.55 -0.68 -11.14
C PHE A 69 -6.29 -1.02 -12.60
N LYS A 70 -5.14 -0.59 -13.08
CA LYS A 70 -4.50 -1.17 -14.26
C LYS A 70 -3.56 -2.27 -13.78
N VAL A 71 -3.77 -3.49 -14.25
CA VAL A 71 -2.80 -4.58 -14.04
C VAL A 71 -1.59 -4.34 -14.92
N LEU A 72 -0.43 -4.13 -14.30
CA LEU A 72 0.84 -3.94 -15.00
C LEU A 72 1.57 -5.26 -15.24
N ALA A 73 1.45 -6.19 -14.30
CA ALA A 73 2.04 -7.51 -14.38
C ALA A 73 1.23 -8.51 -13.55
N GLU A 74 1.22 -9.75 -14.02
CA GLU A 74 0.73 -10.91 -13.30
C GLU A 74 1.83 -11.98 -13.33
N LYS A 75 2.05 -12.64 -12.19
CA LYS A 75 3.00 -13.74 -12.06
C LYS A 75 2.37 -14.87 -11.27
N ASP A 76 2.31 -16.05 -11.87
CA ASP A 76 2.02 -17.29 -11.14
C ASP A 76 3.18 -17.60 -10.18
N LEU A 77 2.84 -17.82 -8.91
CA LEU A 77 3.79 -18.21 -7.86
C LEU A 77 3.73 -19.71 -7.55
N GLY A 78 2.87 -20.47 -8.24
CA GLY A 78 2.54 -21.85 -7.93
C GLY A 78 1.69 -21.98 -6.65
N ASN A 79 1.30 -23.21 -6.32
CA ASN A 79 0.52 -23.51 -5.11
C ASN A 79 -0.74 -22.65 -4.94
N ASN A 80 -1.50 -22.46 -6.03
CA ASN A 80 -2.72 -21.65 -6.08
C ASN A 80 -2.50 -20.19 -5.70
N LYS A 81 -1.35 -19.59 -6.03
CA LYS A 81 -1.07 -18.18 -5.75
C LYS A 81 -0.66 -17.41 -6.99
N SER A 82 -1.20 -16.21 -7.14
CA SER A 82 -0.76 -15.23 -8.14
C SER A 82 -0.29 -13.95 -7.46
N LYS A 83 0.73 -13.31 -8.02
CA LYS A 83 1.16 -11.96 -7.67
C LYS A 83 0.74 -11.00 -8.77
N TYR A 84 0.02 -9.96 -8.39
CA TYR A 84 -0.36 -8.86 -9.25
C TYR A 84 0.44 -7.61 -8.91
N THR A 85 0.88 -6.90 -9.94
CA THR A 85 1.33 -5.52 -9.83
C THR A 85 0.24 -4.62 -10.38
N LEU A 86 -0.37 -3.85 -9.49
CA LEU A 86 -1.51 -2.99 -9.75
C LEU A 86 -1.07 -1.52 -9.77
N LYS A 87 -1.64 -0.72 -10.67
CA LYS A 87 -1.46 0.73 -10.71
C LYS A 87 -2.80 1.44 -10.65
N GLU A 88 -2.92 2.50 -9.87
CA GLU A 88 -4.11 3.36 -9.89
C GLU A 88 -4.38 3.85 -11.31
N ASN A 89 -5.61 3.67 -11.81
CA ASN A 89 -5.95 4.01 -13.19
C ASN A 89 -6.26 5.51 -13.42
N GLY A 90 -6.26 6.33 -12.36
CA GLY A 90 -6.52 7.76 -12.39
C GLY A 90 -7.99 8.17 -12.48
N LYS A 91 -8.95 7.23 -12.49
CA LYS A 91 -10.38 7.53 -12.60
C LYS A 91 -11.06 7.85 -11.26
N LEU A 92 -10.42 7.49 -10.15
CA LEU A 92 -10.99 7.59 -8.80
C LEU A 92 -10.16 8.53 -7.93
N ASN A 93 -10.75 8.99 -6.83
CA ASN A 93 -10.03 9.76 -5.82
C ASN A 93 -9.27 8.85 -4.83
N SER A 94 -8.39 9.44 -4.03
CA SER A 94 -7.54 8.73 -3.06
C SER A 94 -8.33 7.85 -2.09
N TYR A 95 -9.47 8.34 -1.59
CA TYR A 95 -10.32 7.61 -0.65
C TYR A 95 -10.93 6.36 -1.28
N GLN A 96 -11.36 6.46 -2.54
CA GLN A 96 -11.90 5.32 -3.29
C GLN A 96 -10.83 4.26 -3.57
N TYR A 97 -9.59 4.66 -3.86
CA TYR A 97 -8.49 3.70 -4.02
C TYR A 97 -8.14 3.01 -2.71
N GLU A 98 -8.10 3.75 -1.61
CA GLU A 98 -7.92 3.18 -0.28
C GLU A 98 -9.00 2.15 0.06
N ALA A 99 -10.27 2.47 -0.21
CA ALA A 99 -11.38 1.55 0.00
C ALA A 99 -11.22 0.26 -0.84
N ALA A 100 -10.84 0.40 -2.11
CA ALA A 100 -10.59 -0.75 -2.99
C ALA A 100 -9.42 -1.61 -2.49
N LEU A 101 -8.31 -1.02 -2.04
CA LEU A 101 -7.17 -1.74 -1.46
C LEU A 101 -7.54 -2.45 -0.15
N SER A 102 -8.39 -1.84 0.67
CA SER A 102 -8.92 -2.44 1.88
C SER A 102 -9.80 -3.65 1.56
N GLU A 103 -10.66 -3.55 0.54
CA GLU A 103 -11.53 -4.65 0.13
C GLU A 103 -10.73 -5.81 -0.46
N LEU A 104 -9.72 -5.53 -1.29
CA LEU A 104 -8.77 -6.55 -1.76
C LEU A 104 -8.09 -7.28 -0.60
N ALA A 105 -7.74 -6.56 0.47
CA ALA A 105 -7.13 -7.18 1.64
C ALA A 105 -8.09 -8.12 2.38
N LYS A 106 -9.38 -7.81 2.42
CA LYS A 106 -10.41 -8.70 3.00
C LYS A 106 -10.62 -9.94 2.14
N ILE A 107 -10.78 -9.75 0.82
CA ILE A 107 -11.04 -10.85 -0.13
C ILE A 107 -9.86 -11.81 -0.17
N THR A 108 -8.64 -11.29 -0.33
CA THR A 108 -7.45 -12.12 -0.52
C THR A 108 -6.85 -12.63 0.79
N GLY A 109 -7.24 -12.03 1.92
CA GLY A 109 -6.61 -12.23 3.21
C GLY A 109 -5.16 -11.71 3.27
N ASN A 110 -4.71 -10.93 2.28
CA ASN A 110 -3.37 -10.37 2.20
C ASN A 110 -3.44 -8.86 1.93
N LYS A 111 -2.73 -8.06 2.73
CA LYS A 111 -2.60 -6.63 2.45
C LYS A 111 -1.74 -6.43 1.20
N ALA A 112 -2.12 -5.46 0.38
CA ALA A 112 -1.25 -4.96 -0.67
C ALA A 112 0.05 -4.39 -0.06
N SER A 113 1.12 -4.33 -0.85
CA SER A 113 2.42 -3.81 -0.47
C SER A 113 2.96 -2.86 -1.52
N CYS A 114 3.91 -2.00 -1.16
CA CYS A 114 4.53 -1.09 -2.12
C CYS A 114 5.33 -1.85 -3.20
N VAL A 115 5.41 -1.27 -4.39
CA VAL A 115 6.33 -1.72 -5.44
C VAL A 115 7.63 -0.93 -5.30
N TYR A 116 8.77 -1.62 -5.28
CA TYR A 116 10.08 -1.00 -5.09
C TYR A 116 10.92 -1.05 -6.37
N ASP A 117 11.77 -0.04 -6.56
CA ASP A 117 12.78 0.10 -7.62
C ASP A 117 14.13 -0.49 -7.18
N LEU A 118 14.14 -1.81 -6.93
CA LEU A 118 15.34 -2.57 -6.56
C LEU A 118 15.92 -3.33 -7.74
#